data_AF-A0A8H5XXQ0-F1
#
_entry.id   AF-A0A8H5XXQ0-F1
#
_cell.length_a   1.000
_cell.length_b   1.000
_cell.length_c   1.000
_cell.angle_alpha   90.00
_cell.angle_beta   90.00
_cell.angle_gamma   90.00
#
_symmetry.space_group_name_H-M   'P 1'
#
loop_
_entity.id
_entity.type
_entity.pdbx_description
1 polymer ?
#
loop_
_entity_poly.entity_id
_entity_poly.type
_entity_poly.pdbx_seq_one_letter_code
_entity_poly.pdbx_strand_id
1 'polypeptide(L)'
;MERYAKVFMAPRKPDPGDKGVSIFLAGITTSTGEPDWREVLTNDLMNHQVTIMNPDRPDWDSTWKEDFSDKRWEEQVWWELDMQEAADIIVFMFHPSTDAPISLMELGLAVKSKSKRIIVATPNQRWWTESEMRRLIQLRNNGESWATITAQFPGRTLQGVKQTYRKRRFATEQQMEKEALAAASAKPSLIRDDAEKRNQSF
;
A
#
# COMPACT_ATOMS: atom_id res chain seq x y z
N MET A 1 26.34 12.10 -13.48
CA MET A 1 25.83 11.12 -12.48
C MET A 1 25.48 9.88 -13.28
N GLU A 2 26.15 8.75 -13.04
CA GLU A 2 25.89 7.54 -13.80
C GLU A 2 24.47 7.05 -13.51
N ARG A 3 23.67 6.89 -14.56
CA ARG A 3 22.32 6.35 -14.50
C ARG A 3 22.44 4.83 -14.65
N TYR A 4 22.01 4.10 -13.63
CA TYR A 4 22.12 2.63 -13.60
C TYR A 4 20.83 1.93 -14.01
N ALA A 5 19.69 2.60 -13.90
CA ALA A 5 18.42 2.02 -14.29
C ALA A 5 18.26 1.98 -15.81
N LYS A 6 17.69 0.88 -16.31
CA LYS A 6 17.29 0.74 -17.71
C LYS A 6 15.78 0.88 -17.79
N VAL A 7 15.29 1.76 -18.66
CA VAL A 7 13.86 2.00 -18.84
C VAL A 7 13.44 1.49 -20.21
N PHE A 8 12.42 0.65 -20.24
CA PHE A 8 11.81 0.10 -21.44
C PHE A 8 10.34 0.49 -21.45
N MET A 9 9.98 1.29 -22.46
CA MET A 9 8.60 1.67 -22.77
C MET A 9 8.06 0.76 -23.88
N ALA A 10 6.76 0.52 -23.89
CA ALA A 10 6.14 -0.29 -24.93
C ALA A 10 6.34 0.35 -26.32
N PRO A 11 6.58 -0.45 -27.38
CA PRO A 11 6.62 -1.92 -27.42
C PRO A 11 8.03 -2.52 -27.20
N ARG A 12 9.03 -1.71 -26.82
CA ARG A 12 10.41 -2.18 -26.66
C ARG A 12 10.51 -3.13 -25.45
N LYS A 13 11.12 -4.30 -25.63
CA LYS A 13 11.35 -5.29 -24.56
C LYS A 13 12.81 -5.26 -24.07
N PRO A 14 13.08 -5.65 -22.82
CA PRO A 14 14.45 -5.91 -22.34
C PRO A 14 15.14 -7.01 -23.14
N ASP A 15 16.46 -6.93 -23.24
CA ASP A 15 17.25 -7.95 -23.94
C ASP A 15 17.26 -9.28 -23.16
N PRO A 16 17.18 -10.44 -23.83
CA PRO A 16 17.29 -11.73 -23.18
C PRO A 16 18.62 -11.85 -22.41
N GLY A 17 18.56 -12.03 -21.10
CA GLY A 17 19.74 -12.21 -20.25
C GLY A 17 20.18 -10.97 -19.49
N ASP A 18 19.42 -9.88 -19.53
CA ASP A 18 19.63 -8.75 -18.62
C ASP A 18 19.53 -9.22 -17.16
N LYS A 19 20.65 -9.17 -16.44
CA LYS A 19 20.76 -9.59 -15.04
C LYS A 19 20.49 -8.38 -14.15
N GLY A 20 19.34 -8.36 -13.48
CA GLY A 20 18.97 -7.28 -12.56
C GLY A 20 17.54 -7.46 -12.07
N VAL A 21 17.16 -6.73 -11.02
CA VAL A 21 15.78 -6.73 -10.54
C VAL A 21 14.91 -5.95 -11.52
N SER A 22 13.86 -6.59 -12.00
CA SER A 22 12.91 -6.01 -12.95
C SER A 22 11.63 -5.53 -12.25
N ILE A 23 11.14 -4.37 -12.66
CA ILE A 23 10.00 -3.67 -12.06
C ILE A 23 9.00 -3.33 -13.16
N PHE A 24 7.78 -3.86 -13.08
CA PHE A 24 6.66 -3.47 -13.94
C PHE A 24 5.78 -2.42 -13.26
N LEU A 25 5.42 -1.38 -14.00
CA LEU A 25 4.57 -0.28 -13.53
C LEU A 25 3.10 -0.51 -13.95
N ALA A 26 2.32 -1.15 -13.09
CA ALA A 26 0.89 -1.38 -13.30
C ALA A 26 0.04 -0.30 -12.61
N GLY A 27 -1.18 -0.09 -13.10
CA GLY A 27 -2.16 0.77 -12.46
C GLY A 27 -2.67 1.89 -13.35
N ILE A 28 -3.08 2.98 -12.72
CA ILE A 28 -3.82 4.06 -13.39
C ILE A 28 -2.97 4.78 -14.44
N THR A 29 -3.57 4.97 -15.62
CA THR A 29 -3.06 5.82 -16.72
C THR A 29 -3.83 7.15 -16.81
N THR A 30 -4.93 7.27 -16.06
CA THR A 30 -5.76 8.46 -16.02
C THR A 30 -5.00 9.62 -15.37
N SER A 31 -5.01 10.79 -16.02
CA SER A 31 -4.46 12.01 -15.42
C SER A 31 -5.16 12.35 -14.10
N THR A 32 -4.38 12.65 -13.08
CA THR A 32 -4.86 12.93 -11.71
C THR A 32 -4.77 14.41 -11.33
N GLY A 33 -4.23 15.26 -12.22
CA GLY A 33 -3.84 16.63 -11.89
C GLY A 33 -2.56 16.74 -11.05
N GLU A 34 -1.95 15.60 -10.70
CA GLU A 34 -0.63 15.50 -10.08
C GLU A 34 0.42 15.11 -11.17
N PRO A 35 1.74 15.25 -10.90
CA PRO A 35 2.77 14.74 -11.81
C PRO A 35 2.59 13.25 -12.12
N ASP A 36 2.98 12.80 -13.31
CA ASP A 36 2.89 11.38 -13.68
C ASP A 36 3.71 10.53 -12.72
N TRP A 37 3.03 9.69 -11.95
CA TRP A 37 3.63 8.84 -10.93
C TRP A 37 4.67 7.87 -11.52
N ARG A 38 4.51 7.46 -12.78
CA ARG A 38 5.46 6.58 -13.49
C ARG A 38 6.75 7.31 -13.73
N GLU A 39 6.68 8.57 -14.16
CA GLU A 39 7.86 9.42 -14.34
C GLU A 39 8.55 9.70 -13.02
N VAL A 40 7.79 10.07 -11.98
CA VAL A 40 8.33 10.33 -10.64
C VAL A 40 9.06 9.10 -10.10
N LEU A 41 8.40 7.93 -10.09
CA LEU A 41 9.00 6.70 -9.61
C LEU A 41 10.20 6.27 -10.46
N THR A 42 10.11 6.41 -11.78
CA THR A 42 11.23 6.10 -12.68
C THR A 42 12.44 6.98 -12.35
N ASN A 43 12.24 8.28 -12.16
CA ASN A 43 13.29 9.23 -11.82
C ASN A 43 13.95 8.91 -10.47
N ASP A 44 13.14 8.58 -9.45
CA ASP A 44 13.63 8.20 -8.12
C ASP A 44 14.48 6.91 -8.17
N LEU A 45 14.20 6.02 -9.12
CA LEU A 45 14.90 4.76 -9.29
C LEU A 45 16.13 4.83 -10.22
N MET A 46 16.42 5.98 -10.86
CA MET A 46 17.46 6.08 -11.90
C MET A 46 18.88 5.72 -11.43
N ASN A 47 19.15 5.87 -10.13
CA ASN A 47 20.45 5.56 -9.52
C ASN A 47 20.56 4.11 -9.02
N HIS A 48 19.56 3.27 -9.28
CA HIS A 48 19.55 1.87 -8.88
C HIS A 48 19.77 0.94 -10.09
N GLN A 49 20.43 -0.19 -9.89
CA GLN A 49 20.62 -1.22 -10.92
C GLN A 49 19.34 -2.05 -11.09
N VAL A 50 18.34 -1.45 -11.74
CA VAL A 50 17.02 -2.05 -11.98
C VAL A 50 16.60 -1.89 -13.44
N THR A 51 15.74 -2.79 -13.89
CA THR A 51 15.08 -2.68 -15.20
C THR A 51 13.62 -2.28 -14.98
N ILE A 52 13.23 -1.12 -15.48
CA ILE A 52 11.88 -0.58 -15.36
C ILE A 52 11.13 -0.83 -16.67
N MET A 53 10.03 -1.57 -16.58
CA MET A 53 9.09 -1.82 -17.68
C MET A 53 7.88 -0.91 -17.46
N ASN A 54 7.84 0.17 -18.25
CA ASN A 54 6.78 1.16 -18.21
C ASN A 54 5.81 0.88 -19.38
N PRO A 55 4.52 0.59 -19.14
CA PRO A 55 3.57 0.31 -20.21
C PRO A 55 3.21 1.53 -21.07
N ASP A 56 3.70 2.73 -20.71
CA ASP A 56 3.51 3.91 -21.55
C ASP A 56 3.96 3.66 -22.99
N ARG A 57 3.11 4.07 -23.93
CA ARG A 57 3.36 3.92 -25.36
C ARG A 57 3.39 5.29 -26.04
N PRO A 58 4.58 5.85 -26.36
CA PRO A 58 4.70 7.21 -26.87
C PRO A 58 4.04 7.47 -28.23
N ASP A 59 3.84 6.43 -29.05
CA ASP A 59 3.18 6.50 -30.36
C ASP A 59 1.67 6.24 -30.30
N TRP A 60 1.10 6.16 -29.10
CA TRP A 60 -0.34 6.07 -28.92
C TRP A 60 -1.05 7.33 -29.42
N ASP A 61 -2.07 7.15 -30.26
CA ASP A 61 -2.93 8.24 -30.73
C ASP A 61 -4.40 7.79 -30.85
N SER A 62 -5.29 8.74 -31.15
CA SER A 62 -6.74 8.48 -31.24
C SER A 62 -7.18 7.63 -32.43
N THR A 63 -6.25 7.22 -33.33
CA THR A 63 -6.56 6.36 -34.48
C THR A 63 -6.55 4.88 -34.13
N TRP A 64 -6.03 4.53 -32.95
CA TRP A 64 -5.96 3.16 -32.48
C TRP A 64 -7.33 2.63 -32.14
N LYS A 65 -7.55 1.36 -32.46
CA LYS A 65 -8.79 0.65 -32.12
C LYS A 65 -8.48 -0.42 -31.09
N GLU A 66 -9.27 -0.44 -30.02
CA GLU A 66 -9.21 -1.48 -28.98
C GLU A 66 -9.80 -2.81 -29.48
N ASP A 67 -9.28 -3.32 -30.59
CA ASP A 67 -9.73 -4.50 -31.30
C ASP A 67 -8.53 -5.26 -31.87
N PHE A 68 -8.58 -6.60 -31.89
CA PHE A 68 -7.48 -7.44 -32.35
C PHE A 68 -7.17 -7.32 -33.86
N SER A 69 -8.01 -6.64 -34.63
CA SER A 69 -7.69 -6.25 -36.01
C SER A 69 -6.64 -5.13 -36.08
N ASP A 70 -6.49 -4.31 -35.05
CA ASP A 70 -5.41 -3.32 -34.96
C ASP A 70 -4.17 -3.95 -34.30
N LYS A 71 -3.15 -4.22 -35.13
CA LYS A 71 -1.92 -4.88 -34.68
C LYS A 71 -1.15 -4.08 -33.64
N ARG A 72 -1.31 -2.76 -33.60
CA ARG A 72 -0.65 -1.91 -32.60
C ARG A 72 -1.27 -2.13 -31.21
N TRP A 73 -2.60 -2.20 -31.15
CA TRP A 73 -3.34 -2.53 -29.94
C TRP A 73 -3.04 -3.95 -29.46
N GLU A 74 -3.10 -4.94 -30.35
CA GLU A 74 -2.74 -6.32 -30.02
C GLU A 74 -1.32 -6.41 -29.46
N GLU A 75 -0.34 -5.71 -30.07
CA GLU A 75 1.04 -5.67 -29.58
C GLU A 75 1.14 -5.04 -28.19
N GLN A 76 0.38 -3.97 -27.92
CA GLN A 76 0.36 -3.35 -26.59
C GLN A 76 -0.15 -4.33 -25.53
N VAL A 77 -1.28 -4.99 -25.79
CA VAL A 77 -1.89 -5.94 -24.85
C VAL A 77 -0.92 -7.09 -24.54
N TRP A 78 -0.30 -7.68 -25.56
CA TRP A 78 0.68 -8.74 -25.35
C TRP A 78 1.93 -8.25 -24.65
N TRP A 79 2.41 -7.05 -24.96
CA TRP A 79 3.57 -6.48 -24.28
C TRP A 79 3.30 -6.30 -22.78
N GLU A 80 2.14 -5.76 -22.40
CA GLU A 80 1.78 -5.57 -20.99
C GLU A 80 1.70 -6.91 -20.25
N LEU A 81 1.04 -7.90 -20.83
CA LEU A 81 0.94 -9.25 -20.25
C LEU A 81 2.32 -9.89 -20.07
N ASP A 82 3.16 -9.87 -21.12
CA ASP A 82 4.49 -10.46 -21.11
C ASP A 82 5.41 -9.79 -20.08
N MET A 83 5.44 -8.46 -20.05
CA MET A 83 6.33 -7.71 -19.15
C MET A 83 5.87 -7.81 -17.70
N GLN A 84 4.56 -7.80 -17.45
CA GLN A 84 4.02 -8.05 -16.12
C GLN A 84 4.33 -9.47 -15.65
N GLU A 85 4.25 -10.48 -16.50
CA GLU A 85 4.60 -11.87 -16.18
C GLU A 85 6.12 -12.06 -15.99
N ALA A 86 6.96 -11.34 -16.72
CA ALA A 86 8.41 -11.42 -16.60
C ALA A 86 8.96 -10.71 -15.34
N ALA A 87 8.27 -9.71 -14.81
CA ALA A 87 8.78 -8.85 -13.74
C ALA A 87 9.02 -9.55 -12.39
N ASP A 88 10.10 -9.21 -11.69
CA ASP A 88 10.35 -9.63 -10.31
C ASP A 88 9.46 -8.86 -9.32
N ILE A 89 9.27 -7.57 -9.60
CA ILE A 89 8.44 -6.65 -8.82
C ILE A 89 7.35 -6.09 -9.70
N ILE A 90 6.11 -6.07 -9.20
CA ILE A 90 5.01 -5.34 -9.83
C ILE A 90 4.56 -4.25 -8.86
N VAL A 91 4.59 -2.99 -9.32
CA VAL A 91 4.07 -1.84 -8.60
C VAL A 91 2.68 -1.53 -9.15
N PHE A 92 1.65 -1.70 -8.34
CA PHE A 92 0.28 -1.29 -8.67
C PHE A 92 -0.02 0.07 -8.07
N MET A 93 -0.26 1.08 -8.92
CA MET A 93 -0.75 2.39 -8.50
C MET A 93 -2.28 2.46 -8.57
N PHE A 94 -2.93 2.68 -7.43
CA PHE A 94 -4.37 2.94 -7.33
C PHE A 94 -4.62 4.36 -6.85
N HIS A 95 -5.39 5.15 -7.62
CA HIS A 95 -5.73 6.53 -7.28
C HIS A 95 -7.25 6.69 -7.10
N PRO A 96 -7.74 7.50 -6.13
CA PRO A 96 -9.18 7.69 -5.89
C PRO A 96 -9.97 8.33 -7.05
N SER A 97 -9.30 8.78 -8.12
CA SER A 97 -9.97 9.33 -9.31
C SER A 97 -10.55 8.25 -10.23
N THR A 98 -10.25 6.97 -10.00
CA THR A 98 -10.72 5.86 -10.82
C THR A 98 -10.88 4.60 -9.96
N ASP A 99 -11.88 3.78 -10.29
CA ASP A 99 -12.09 2.50 -9.60
C ASP A 99 -11.01 1.46 -9.97
N ALA A 100 -10.28 1.67 -11.07
CA ALA A 100 -9.22 0.80 -11.59
C ALA A 100 -9.54 -0.72 -11.50
N PRO A 101 -10.72 -1.18 -11.99
CA PRO A 101 -11.16 -2.56 -11.80
C PRO A 101 -10.26 -3.58 -12.50
N ILE A 102 -9.67 -3.20 -13.64
CA ILE A 102 -8.71 -4.05 -14.38
C ILE A 102 -7.43 -4.23 -13.57
N SER A 103 -6.84 -3.14 -13.06
CA SER A 103 -5.66 -3.22 -12.20
C SER A 103 -5.91 -4.01 -10.92
N LEU A 104 -7.14 -3.97 -10.37
CA LEU A 104 -7.52 -4.80 -9.24
C LEU A 104 -7.59 -6.30 -9.60
N MET A 105 -8.09 -6.63 -10.79
CA MET A 105 -8.07 -8.00 -11.32
C MET A 105 -6.64 -8.50 -11.56
N GLU A 106 -5.79 -7.69 -12.19
CA GLU A 106 -4.38 -7.97 -12.42
C GLU A 106 -3.61 -8.21 -11.13
N LEU A 107 -3.85 -7.38 -10.10
CA LEU A 107 -3.32 -7.60 -8.77
C LEU A 107 -3.71 -8.99 -8.24
N GLY A 108 -4.98 -9.37 -8.39
CA GLY A 108 -5.50 -10.68 -8.00
C GLY A 108 -4.82 -11.86 -8.72
N LEU A 109 -4.42 -11.68 -9.98
CA LEU A 109 -3.64 -12.67 -10.73
C LEU A 109 -2.18 -12.70 -10.25
N ALA A 110 -1.58 -11.53 -10.05
CA ALA A 110 -0.18 -11.39 -9.67
C ALA A 110 0.13 -11.99 -8.28
N VAL A 111 -0.76 -11.82 -7.30
CA VAL A 111 -0.57 -12.36 -5.94
C VAL A 111 -0.62 -13.90 -5.86
N LYS A 112 -1.08 -14.58 -6.90
CA LYS A 112 -1.02 -16.06 -6.97
C LYS A 112 0.40 -16.56 -7.20
N SER A 113 1.28 -15.73 -7.77
CA SER A 113 2.67 -16.09 -8.01
C SER A 113 3.48 -16.00 -6.71
N LYS A 114 4.18 -17.08 -6.35
CA LYS A 114 5.04 -17.13 -5.15
C LYS A 114 6.39 -16.44 -5.35
N SER A 115 6.82 -16.21 -6.58
CA SER A 115 8.13 -15.64 -6.91
C SER A 115 8.14 -14.12 -7.05
N LYS A 116 6.97 -13.48 -7.18
CA LYS A 116 6.84 -12.04 -7.42
C LYS A 116 6.69 -11.25 -6.13
N ARG A 117 7.34 -10.09 -6.06
CA ARG A 117 7.09 -9.07 -5.03
C ARG A 117 6.02 -8.11 -5.55
N ILE A 118 4.97 -7.90 -4.77
CA ILE A 118 3.90 -6.97 -5.13
C ILE A 118 3.96 -5.75 -4.22
N ILE A 119 4.02 -4.57 -4.82
CA ILE A 119 3.95 -3.29 -4.13
C ILE A 119 2.65 -2.62 -4.55
N VAL A 120 1.84 -2.23 -3.57
CA VAL A 120 0.60 -1.49 -3.83
C VAL A 120 0.78 -0.07 -3.30
N ALA A 121 0.66 0.91 -4.19
CA ALA A 121 0.76 2.33 -3.88
C ALA A 121 -0.63 2.98 -4.00
N THR A 122 -1.00 3.74 -2.98
CA THR A 122 -2.26 4.48 -2.92
C THR A 122 -1.98 5.90 -2.41
N PRO A 123 -1.79 6.89 -3.30
CA PRO A 123 -1.57 8.28 -2.91
C PRO A 123 -2.71 8.75 -2.02
N ASN A 124 -2.34 9.55 -1.01
CA ASN A 124 -3.26 10.17 -0.06
C ASN A 124 -4.10 9.17 0.79
N GLN A 125 -3.88 7.85 0.66
CA GLN A 125 -4.45 6.85 1.55
C GLN A 125 -3.47 6.52 2.67
N ARG A 126 -3.72 7.10 3.84
CA ARG A 126 -2.94 6.79 5.04
C ARG A 126 -3.33 5.41 5.58
N TRP A 127 -2.41 4.65 6.15
CA TRP A 127 -2.76 3.45 6.92
C TRP A 127 -3.37 3.84 8.28
N TRP A 128 -4.27 3.03 8.83
CA TRP A 128 -4.73 3.23 10.21
C TRP A 128 -3.61 2.83 11.17
N THR A 129 -3.12 3.81 11.92
CA THR A 129 -2.19 3.55 13.03
C THR A 129 -2.92 2.88 14.19
N GLU A 130 -2.15 2.27 15.08
CA GLU A 130 -2.71 1.61 16.26
C GLU A 130 -3.44 2.61 17.19
N SER A 131 -2.89 3.80 17.37
CA SER A 131 -3.51 4.85 18.18
C SER A 131 -4.83 5.34 17.57
N GLU A 132 -4.90 5.51 16.26
CA GLU A 132 -6.15 5.85 15.56
C GLU A 132 -7.18 4.73 15.71
N MET A 133 -6.76 3.46 15.61
CA MET A 133 -7.65 2.31 15.81
C MET A 133 -8.23 2.28 17.23
N ARG A 134 -7.40 2.49 18.25
CA ARG A 134 -7.83 2.53 19.65
C ARG A 134 -8.79 3.70 19.90
N ARG A 135 -8.48 4.89 19.38
CA ARG A 135 -9.34 6.08 19.48
C ARG A 135 -10.69 5.85 18.80
N LEU A 136 -10.71 5.25 17.61
CA LEU A 136 -11.94 4.91 16.89
C LEU A 136 -12.84 3.99 17.73
N ILE A 137 -12.27 2.95 18.32
CA ILE A 137 -13.01 1.98 19.15
C ILE A 137 -13.54 2.67 20.42
N GLN A 138 -12.71 3.46 21.10
CA GLN A 138 -13.13 4.20 22.29
C GLN A 138 -14.29 5.15 22.01
N LEU A 139 -14.20 5.99 20.98
CA LEU A 139 -15.29 6.89 20.60
C LEU A 139 -16.57 6.12 20.33
N ARG A 140 -16.46 4.98 19.63
CA ARG A 140 -17.64 4.17 19.30
C ARG A 140 -18.25 3.50 20.55
N ASN A 141 -17.43 3.01 21.47
CA ASN A 141 -17.88 2.42 22.73
C ASN A 141 -18.48 3.46 23.68
N ASN A 142 -18.04 4.72 23.59
CA ASN A 142 -18.62 5.85 24.32
C ASN A 142 -19.95 6.35 23.72
N GLY A 143 -20.47 5.69 22.68
CA GLY A 143 -21.77 6.00 22.08
C GLY A 143 -21.75 7.09 21.00
N GLU A 144 -20.57 7.54 20.56
CA GLU A 144 -20.46 8.59 19.55
C GLU A 144 -21.08 8.18 18.21
N SER A 145 -21.70 9.16 17.54
CA SER A 145 -22.29 8.97 16.22
C SER A 145 -21.20 8.76 15.17
N TRP A 146 -21.49 8.01 14.11
CA TRP A 146 -20.53 7.82 13.01
C TRP A 146 -20.12 9.13 12.33
N ALA A 147 -21.02 10.11 12.26
CA ALA A 147 -20.71 11.42 11.70
C ALA A 147 -19.69 12.16 12.58
N THR A 148 -19.92 12.20 13.90
CA THR A 148 -18.99 12.80 14.88
C THR A 148 -17.64 12.11 14.86
N ILE A 149 -17.60 10.78 14.85
CA ILE A 149 -16.37 10.01 14.78
C ILE A 149 -15.61 10.35 13.50
N THR A 150 -16.27 10.34 12.34
CA THR A 150 -15.62 10.61 11.04
C THR A 150 -14.99 12.00 11.00
N ALA A 151 -15.65 13.00 11.58
CA ALA A 151 -15.11 14.36 11.66
C ALA A 151 -13.78 14.44 12.45
N GLN A 152 -13.48 13.48 13.33
CA GLN A 152 -12.22 13.41 14.07
C GLN A 152 -11.07 12.76 13.27
N PHE A 153 -11.35 12.17 12.11
CA PHE A 153 -10.36 11.51 11.25
C PHE A 153 -10.31 12.17 9.86
N PRO A 154 -9.63 13.33 9.72
CA PRO A 154 -9.57 14.05 8.45
C PRO A 154 -8.97 13.18 7.34
N GLY A 155 -9.52 13.29 6.13
CA GLY A 155 -9.13 12.45 4.99
C GLY A 155 -9.74 11.05 4.98
N ARG A 156 -10.61 10.70 5.95
CA ARG A 156 -11.37 9.43 5.95
C ARG A 156 -12.80 9.63 5.52
N THR A 157 -13.30 8.68 4.72
CA THR A 157 -14.72 8.63 4.38
C THR A 157 -15.50 7.96 5.51
N LEU A 158 -16.78 8.34 5.65
CA LEU A 158 -17.71 7.71 6.61
C LEU A 158 -17.75 6.18 6.45
N GLN A 159 -17.75 5.71 5.20
CA GLN A 159 -17.74 4.28 4.90
C GLN A 159 -16.40 3.64 5.30
N GLY A 160 -15.26 4.29 5.01
CA GLY A 160 -13.94 3.81 5.40
C GLY A 160 -13.80 3.64 6.91
N VAL A 161 -14.28 4.61 7.70
CA VAL A 161 -14.32 4.52 9.17
C VAL A 161 -15.18 3.36 9.64
N LYS A 162 -16.42 3.24 9.13
CA LYS A 162 -17.35 2.16 9.48
C LYS A 162 -16.78 0.78 9.15
N GLN A 163 -16.24 0.61 7.95
CA GLN A 163 -15.65 -0.65 7.50
C GLN A 163 -14.42 -1.02 8.33
N THR A 164 -13.57 -0.05 8.63
CA THR A 164 -12.37 -0.26 9.45
C THR A 164 -12.74 -0.74 10.85
N TYR A 165 -13.68 -0.05 11.52
CA TYR A 165 -14.18 -0.50 12.82
C TYR A 165 -14.74 -1.93 12.76
N ARG A 166 -15.63 -2.22 11.80
CA ARG A 166 -16.24 -3.55 11.64
C ARG A 166 -15.20 -4.66 11.49
N LYS A 167 -14.17 -4.42 10.67
CA LYS A 167 -13.15 -5.43 10.35
C LYS A 167 -12.09 -5.59 11.44
N ARG A 168 -11.75 -4.53 12.18
CA ARG A 168 -10.56 -4.51 13.05
C ARG A 168 -10.86 -4.42 14.55
N ARG A 169 -12.09 -4.08 14.97
CA ARG A 169 -12.42 -3.87 16.40
C ARG A 169 -12.00 -5.04 17.28
N PHE A 170 -12.39 -6.26 16.90
CA PHE A 170 -12.26 -7.43 17.76
C PHE A 170 -10.80 -7.78 18.04
N ALA A 171 -9.97 -7.79 17.00
CA ALA A 171 -8.54 -8.04 17.14
C ALA A 171 -7.86 -6.94 17.98
N THR A 172 -8.26 -5.68 17.78
CA THR A 172 -7.69 -4.54 18.52
C THR A 172 -8.10 -4.56 19.99
N GLU A 173 -9.36 -4.86 20.30
CA GLU A 173 -9.86 -4.98 21.68
C GLU A 173 -9.17 -6.12 22.44
N GLN A 174 -9.00 -7.29 21.82
CA GLN A 174 -8.22 -8.38 22.43
C GLN A 174 -6.77 -7.97 22.72
N GLN A 175 -6.15 -7.23 21.80
CA GLN A 175 -4.79 -6.75 21.99
C GLN A 175 -4.71 -5.74 23.15
N MET A 176 -5.66 -4.81 23.23
CA MET A 176 -5.80 -3.85 24.33
C MET A 176 -5.99 -4.55 25.68
N GLU A 177 -6.81 -5.60 25.75
CA GLU A 177 -7.06 -6.36 26.97
C GLU A 177 -5.80 -7.12 27.43
N LYS A 178 -5.09 -7.78 26.51
CA LYS A 178 -3.81 -8.45 26.81
C LYS A 178 -2.78 -7.49 27.38
N GLU A 179 -2.67 -6.30 26.78
CA GLU A 179 -1.74 -5.27 27.27
C GLU A 179 -2.15 -4.71 28.64
N ALA A 180 -3.45 -4.52 28.88
CA ALA A 180 -3.95 -4.07 30.18
C ALA A 180 -3.65 -5.10 31.29
N LEU A 181 -3.83 -6.39 30.99
CA LEU A 181 -3.47 -7.49 31.91
C LEU A 181 -1.96 -7.54 32.17
N ALA A 182 -1.14 -7.40 31.13
CA ALA A 182 0.32 -7.36 31.27
C ALA A 182 0.78 -6.17 32.10
N ALA A 183 0.21 -4.98 31.87
CA ALA A 183 0.51 -3.77 32.62
C ALA A 183 0.05 -3.85 34.09
N ALA A 184 -1.08 -4.51 34.37
CA ALA A 184 -1.55 -4.74 35.73
C ALA A 184 -0.63 -5.71 36.49
N SER A 185 -0.12 -6.74 35.81
CA SER A 185 0.83 -7.71 36.39
C SER A 185 2.24 -7.12 36.63
N ALA A 186 2.59 -6.01 35.98
CA ALA A 186 3.91 -5.40 36.06
C ALA A 186 4.05 -4.32 37.16
N LYS A 187 2.96 -3.89 37.81
CA LYS A 187 3.01 -2.93 38.93
C LYS A 187 3.35 -3.66 40.24
N PRO A 188 4.50 -3.38 40.90
CA PRO A 188 4.82 -4.00 42.19
C PRO A 188 3.85 -3.50 43.27
N SER A 189 3.34 -4.38 44.13
CA SER A 189 2.56 -3.96 45.30
C SER A 189 3.46 -3.23 46.29
N LEU A 190 3.29 -1.92 46.41
CA LEU A 190 3.83 -1.16 47.55
C LEU A 190 3.01 -1.53 48.80
N ILE A 191 3.34 -2.68 49.39
CA ILE A 191 3.00 -2.93 50.80
C ILE A 191 4.04 -2.17 51.61
N ARG A 192 3.54 -1.14 52.31
CA ARG A 192 4.24 -0.32 53.29
C ARG A 192 4.48 -1.18 54.52
N ASP A 193 5.73 -1.56 54.79
CA ASP A 193 6.10 -2.12 56.10
C ASP A 193 6.46 -0.96 57.04
N ASP A 194 5.46 -0.48 57.78
CA ASP A 194 5.66 0.26 59.02
C ASP A 194 6.18 -0.71 60.09
N ALA A 195 7.51 -0.90 60.14
CA ALA A 195 8.16 -1.70 61.16
C ALA A 195 9.40 -0.99 61.76
N GLU A 196 9.28 0.30 62.07
CA GLU A 196 10.20 0.97 63.02
C GLU A 196 9.54 1.09 64.39
N LYS A 197 9.43 -0.05 65.09
CA LYS A 197 9.39 -0.05 66.56
C LYS A 197 10.25 -1.18 67.10
N ARG A 198 11.19 -0.75 67.94
CA ARG A 198 11.97 -1.51 68.93
C ARG A 198 13.29 -2.10 68.43
N ASN A 199 14.39 -1.40 68.74
CA ASN A 199 15.27 -1.95 69.77
C ASN A 199 15.97 -0.84 70.58
N GLN A 200 15.75 -0.96 71.90
CA GLN A 200 16.46 -0.28 72.98
C GLN A 200 17.80 -1.00 73.26
N SER A 201 18.72 -0.24 73.84
CA SER A 201 19.81 -0.68 74.73
C SER A 201 20.95 -1.51 74.11
N PHE A 202 22.14 -0.93 74.01
CA PHE A 202 23.18 -0.94 75.06
C PHE A 202 24.19 0.19 74.80
#